data_AF-A0A383EE76-F1
#
_entry.id   AF-A0A383EE76-F1
#
_cell.length_a   1.000
_cell.length_b   1.000
_cell.length_c   1.000
_cell.angle_alpha   90.00
_cell.angle_beta   90.00
_cell.angle_gamma   90.00
#
_symmetry.space_group_name_H-M   'P 1'
#
loop_
_entity.id
_entity.type
_entity.pdbx_description
1 polymer ?
#
loop_
_entity_poly.entity_id
_entity_poly.type
_entity_poly.pdbx_seq_one_letter_code
_entity_poly.pdbx_strand_id
1 'polypeptide(L)'
;YKTKMQGLKYKIRKLISLFFRSPLIEKVFVIYTKGKSHENFLSKLVPTNDLYDPGTLRIVERDGISYELDLYDMVDWWIYFGFKNPIGSNMYPSICKGDTFIDIGANNGEVSLKAAREVGNSGRVIAFEPNPKNIIRFNKNVAMNSFNNITLVELGVGNEEGKFQLNNDTPENLGMGWIDNSSAQNSDSLVTINVTTLDDYLMGMELDSVNFIKIDVEGFEINVLKGAKKI
;
A
#
# COMPACT_ATOMS: atom_id res chain seq x y z
N TYR A 1 -31.17 -12.21 -14.29
CA TYR A 1 -30.78 -11.69 -15.62
C TYR A 1 -29.64 -10.66 -15.58
N LYS A 2 -29.71 -9.58 -14.75
CA LYS A 2 -28.62 -8.58 -14.61
C LYS A 2 -27.25 -9.19 -14.22
N THR A 3 -27.20 -10.12 -13.28
CA THR A 3 -25.97 -10.80 -12.82
C THR A 3 -25.33 -11.68 -13.89
N LYS A 4 -26.13 -12.35 -14.72
CA LYS A 4 -25.67 -13.22 -15.82
C LYS A 4 -25.12 -12.39 -16.99
N MET A 5 -25.75 -11.24 -17.29
CA MET A 5 -25.23 -10.26 -18.26
C MET A 5 -23.95 -9.57 -17.77
N GLN A 6 -23.84 -9.25 -16.48
CA GLN A 6 -22.62 -8.71 -15.88
C GLN A 6 -21.46 -9.72 -16.00
N GLY A 7 -21.72 -11.00 -15.70
CA GLY A 7 -20.72 -12.07 -15.86
C GLY A 7 -20.25 -12.27 -17.30
N LEU A 8 -21.17 -12.20 -18.28
CA LEU A 8 -20.80 -12.30 -19.69
C LEU A 8 -19.99 -11.09 -20.17
N LYS A 9 -20.40 -9.87 -19.79
CA LYS A 9 -19.64 -8.64 -20.08
C LYS A 9 -18.24 -8.67 -19.47
N TYR A 10 -18.10 -9.14 -18.23
CA TYR A 10 -16.80 -9.32 -17.59
C TYR A 10 -15.93 -10.33 -18.36
N LYS A 11 -16.47 -11.50 -18.73
CA LYS A 11 -15.73 -12.49 -19.52
C LYS A 11 -15.24 -11.94 -20.86
N ILE A 12 -16.07 -11.16 -21.56
CA ILE A 12 -15.69 -10.51 -22.82
C ILE A 12 -14.59 -9.47 -22.57
N ARG A 13 -14.74 -8.60 -21.56
CA ARG A 13 -13.70 -7.64 -21.18
C ARG A 13 -12.39 -8.33 -20.82
N LYS A 14 -12.44 -9.41 -20.02
CA LYS A 14 -11.28 -10.21 -19.60
C LYS A 14 -10.57 -10.85 -20.79
N LEU A 15 -11.32 -11.32 -21.79
CA LEU A 15 -10.76 -11.90 -23.02
C LEU A 15 -10.07 -10.83 -23.87
N ILE A 16 -10.72 -9.68 -24.05
CA ILE A 16 -10.15 -8.55 -24.80
C ILE A 16 -8.89 -8.01 -24.11
N SER A 17 -8.90 -7.91 -22.78
CA SER A 17 -7.74 -7.42 -22.04
C SER A 17 -6.53 -8.33 -22.14
N LEU A 18 -6.67 -9.64 -22.45
CA LEU A 18 -5.50 -10.51 -22.68
C LEU A 18 -4.58 -9.97 -23.77
N PHE A 19 -5.13 -9.33 -24.81
CA PHE A 19 -4.33 -8.66 -25.84
C PHE A 19 -3.52 -7.48 -25.25
N PHE A 20 -4.19 -6.66 -24.44
CA PHE A 20 -3.61 -5.48 -23.81
C PHE A 20 -2.64 -5.78 -22.65
N ARG A 21 -2.64 -7.02 -22.15
CA ARG A 21 -1.71 -7.52 -21.11
C ARG A 21 -0.40 -8.08 -21.66
N SER A 22 -0.14 -7.94 -22.96
CA SER A 22 1.18 -8.28 -23.46
C SER A 22 2.22 -7.28 -22.92
N PRO A 23 3.42 -7.73 -22.51
CA PRO A 23 4.45 -6.84 -21.96
C PRO A 23 4.84 -5.68 -22.89
N LEU A 24 4.72 -5.87 -24.20
CA LEU A 24 4.97 -4.82 -25.19
C LEU A 24 3.89 -3.73 -25.13
N ILE A 25 2.62 -4.11 -25.08
CA ILE A 25 1.50 -3.17 -25.02
C ILE A 25 1.46 -2.47 -23.65
N GLU A 26 1.74 -3.19 -22.56
CA GLU A 26 1.85 -2.60 -21.22
C GLU A 26 2.91 -1.50 -21.18
N LYS A 27 4.11 -1.73 -21.77
CA LYS A 27 5.16 -0.69 -21.86
C LYS A 27 4.70 0.55 -22.63
N VAL A 28 3.92 0.37 -23.69
CA VAL A 28 3.31 1.48 -24.43
C VAL A 28 2.36 2.26 -23.53
N PHE A 29 1.50 1.58 -22.77
CA PHE A 29 0.62 2.25 -21.82
C PHE A 29 1.39 3.03 -20.76
N VAL A 30 2.41 2.43 -20.15
CA VAL A 30 3.28 3.10 -19.16
C VAL A 30 3.83 4.43 -19.69
N ILE A 31 4.31 4.47 -20.95
CA ILE A 31 4.79 5.70 -21.58
C ILE A 31 3.68 6.76 -21.66
N TYR A 32 2.46 6.35 -22.01
CA TYR A 32 1.34 7.26 -22.16
C TYR A 32 0.70 7.69 -20.85
N THR A 33 0.78 6.89 -19.78
CA THR A 33 0.10 7.15 -18.51
C THR A 33 1.00 7.78 -17.45
N LYS A 34 2.33 7.71 -17.61
CA LYS A 34 3.29 8.27 -16.67
C LYS A 34 2.98 9.74 -16.33
N GLY A 35 2.76 10.02 -15.04
CA GLY A 35 2.48 11.36 -14.50
C GLY A 35 1.10 11.92 -14.85
N LYS A 36 0.23 11.14 -15.49
CA LYS A 36 -1.11 11.59 -15.89
C LYS A 36 -2.17 11.14 -14.90
N SER A 37 -3.28 11.90 -14.85
CA SER A 37 -4.51 11.45 -14.21
C SER A 37 -5.12 10.26 -14.96
N HIS A 38 -5.75 9.34 -14.22
CA HIS A 38 -6.50 8.24 -14.80
C HIS A 38 -7.80 8.69 -15.52
N GLU A 39 -8.20 9.96 -15.41
CA GLU A 39 -9.39 10.48 -16.09
C GLU A 39 -9.20 10.69 -17.60
N ASN A 40 -7.96 10.72 -18.08
CA ASN A 40 -7.63 10.91 -19.50
C ASN A 40 -8.15 9.75 -20.37
N PHE A 41 -8.56 10.05 -21.60
CA PHE A 41 -9.12 9.05 -22.53
C PHE A 41 -8.22 7.82 -22.72
N LEU A 42 -6.91 8.02 -22.92
CA LEU A 42 -5.95 6.92 -23.08
C LEU A 42 -5.74 6.11 -21.79
N SER A 43 -5.88 6.74 -20.62
CA SER A 43 -5.79 6.05 -19.32
C SER A 43 -6.92 5.04 -19.14
N LYS A 44 -8.11 5.33 -19.66
CA LYS A 44 -9.29 4.43 -19.62
C LYS A 44 -9.15 3.19 -20.50
N LEU A 45 -8.15 3.15 -21.38
CA LEU A 45 -7.85 1.97 -22.21
C LEU A 45 -6.94 0.97 -21.49
N VAL A 46 -6.28 1.39 -20.41
CA VAL A 46 -5.47 0.47 -19.60
C VAL A 46 -6.41 -0.54 -18.94
N PRO A 47 -6.15 -1.86 -19.07
CA PRO A 47 -6.92 -2.87 -18.37
C PRO A 47 -6.89 -2.59 -16.87
N THR A 48 -8.05 -2.53 -16.23
CA THR A 48 -8.18 -2.37 -14.78
C THR A 48 -7.60 -3.58 -14.04
N ASN A 49 -7.19 -3.40 -12.78
CA ASN A 49 -6.52 -4.43 -11.98
C ASN A 49 -7.37 -5.72 -11.83
N ASP A 50 -8.69 -5.61 -11.73
CA ASP A 50 -9.66 -6.73 -11.67
C ASP A 50 -9.64 -7.66 -12.89
N LEU A 51 -8.99 -7.23 -13.96
CA LEU A 51 -8.80 -8.04 -15.14
C LEU A 51 -7.57 -8.94 -15.00
N TYR A 52 -6.52 -8.55 -14.27
CA TYR A 52 -5.33 -9.38 -14.04
C TYR A 52 -5.64 -10.56 -13.11
N ASP A 53 -4.80 -11.60 -13.17
CA ASP A 53 -4.92 -12.75 -12.27
C ASP A 53 -3.93 -12.56 -11.10
N PRO A 54 -4.26 -13.00 -9.87
CA PRO A 54 -3.34 -12.92 -8.73
C PRO A 54 -1.97 -13.54 -9.06
N GLY A 55 -0.90 -12.88 -8.64
CA GLY A 55 0.47 -13.28 -8.95
C GLY A 55 0.94 -12.83 -10.35
N THR A 56 0.28 -11.87 -10.99
CA THR A 56 0.77 -11.28 -12.24
C THR A 56 1.87 -10.26 -11.94
N LEU A 57 3.05 -10.76 -11.59
CA LEU A 57 4.16 -9.95 -11.12
C LEU A 57 4.84 -9.17 -12.26
N ARG A 58 5.24 -7.94 -11.95
CA ARG A 58 6.06 -7.06 -12.79
C ARG A 58 7.13 -6.40 -11.95
N ILE A 59 8.33 -6.32 -12.50
CA ILE A 59 9.40 -5.49 -11.93
C ILE A 59 9.43 -4.16 -12.68
N VAL A 60 9.49 -3.06 -11.94
CA VAL A 60 9.53 -1.73 -12.52
C VAL A 60 10.32 -0.75 -11.66
N GLU A 61 11.03 0.18 -12.30
CA GLU A 61 11.68 1.30 -11.62
C GLU A 61 10.83 2.57 -11.74
N ARG A 62 10.60 3.26 -10.63
CA ARG A 62 9.91 4.55 -10.55
C ARG A 62 10.76 5.51 -9.73
N ASP A 63 11.19 6.59 -10.35
CA ASP A 63 11.98 7.65 -9.72
C ASP A 63 13.22 7.12 -8.97
N GLY A 64 13.91 6.13 -9.56
CA GLY A 64 15.09 5.50 -8.95
C GLY A 64 14.79 4.48 -7.86
N ILE A 65 13.52 4.09 -7.65
CA ILE A 65 13.11 3.05 -6.72
C ILE A 65 12.58 1.85 -7.51
N SER A 66 13.11 0.67 -7.21
CA SER A 66 12.67 -0.59 -7.84
C SER A 66 11.56 -1.25 -7.04
N TYR A 67 10.56 -1.78 -7.73
CA TYR A 67 9.41 -2.47 -7.14
C TYR A 67 9.14 -3.80 -7.85
N GLU A 68 8.76 -4.83 -7.10
CA GLU A 68 8.02 -6.00 -7.58
C GLU A 68 6.53 -5.79 -7.26
N LEU A 69 5.69 -5.79 -8.30
CA LEU A 69 4.29 -5.38 -8.23
C LEU A 69 3.39 -6.47 -8.81
N ASP A 70 2.33 -6.84 -8.11
CA ASP A 70 1.25 -7.70 -8.60
C ASP A 70 0.14 -6.86 -9.22
N LEU A 71 -0.06 -6.96 -10.55
CA LEU A 71 -1.04 -6.12 -11.26
C LEU A 71 -2.50 -6.43 -10.92
N TYR A 72 -2.77 -7.50 -10.15
CA TYR A 72 -4.09 -7.74 -9.56
C TYR A 72 -4.41 -6.77 -8.42
N ASP A 73 -3.39 -6.35 -7.68
CA ASP A 73 -3.51 -5.38 -6.59
C ASP A 73 -3.65 -3.96 -7.16
N MET A 74 -4.59 -3.20 -6.61
CA MET A 74 -4.92 -1.88 -7.13
C MET A 74 -3.73 -0.92 -6.98
N VAL A 75 -3.10 -0.87 -5.81
CA VAL A 75 -1.99 0.05 -5.51
C VAL A 75 -0.82 -0.27 -6.44
N ASP A 76 -0.47 -1.54 -6.57
CA ASP A 76 0.58 -2.01 -7.46
C ASP A 76 0.30 -1.66 -8.93
N TRP A 77 -0.94 -1.82 -9.37
CA TRP A 77 -1.36 -1.44 -10.70
C TRP A 77 -1.17 0.08 -10.95
N TRP A 78 -1.53 0.92 -9.98
CA TRP A 78 -1.33 2.37 -10.07
C TRP A 78 0.15 2.74 -10.18
N ILE A 79 1.01 2.12 -9.37
CA ILE A 79 2.47 2.30 -9.40
C ILE A 79 3.04 1.83 -10.75
N TYR A 80 2.63 0.64 -11.21
CA TYR A 80 3.12 0.05 -12.46
C TYR A 80 2.77 0.90 -13.66
N PHE A 81 1.55 1.43 -13.76
CA PHE A 81 1.21 2.33 -14.87
C PHE A 81 1.70 3.77 -14.66
N GLY A 82 2.30 4.07 -13.50
CA GLY A 82 2.93 5.36 -13.22
C GLY A 82 1.94 6.52 -13.23
N PHE A 83 0.67 6.24 -12.94
CA PHE A 83 -0.34 7.27 -12.83
C PHE A 83 0.04 8.26 -11.71
N LYS A 84 -0.39 9.51 -11.86
CA LYS A 84 -0.17 10.50 -10.80
C LYS A 84 -0.96 10.06 -9.56
N ASN A 85 -0.26 9.70 -8.49
CA ASN A 85 -0.89 9.43 -7.20
C ASN A 85 -1.33 10.78 -6.57
N PRO A 86 -2.63 11.07 -6.46
CA PRO A 86 -3.09 12.33 -5.87
C PRO A 86 -2.94 12.35 -4.35
N ILE A 87 -2.78 11.19 -3.71
CA ILE A 87 -2.67 11.04 -2.26
C ILE A 87 -1.17 10.98 -1.89
N GLY A 88 -0.78 11.76 -0.88
CA GLY A 88 0.60 11.77 -0.35
C GLY A 88 1.67 12.45 -1.22
N SER A 89 1.45 12.72 -2.51
CA SER A 89 2.49 13.33 -3.37
C SER A 89 2.89 14.76 -2.97
N ASN A 90 1.99 15.51 -2.33
CA ASN A 90 2.25 16.87 -1.88
C ASN A 90 3.12 16.95 -0.61
N MET A 91 3.33 15.85 0.11
CA MET A 91 4.13 15.88 1.34
C MET A 91 5.63 15.81 1.05
N TYR A 92 6.04 15.10 -0.01
CA TYR A 92 7.46 14.86 -0.31
C TYR A 92 8.30 16.15 -0.48
N PRO A 93 7.81 17.23 -1.12
CA PRO A 93 8.57 18.48 -1.20
C PRO A 93 8.87 19.14 0.14
N SER A 94 8.14 18.79 1.20
CA SER A 94 8.35 19.31 2.56
C SER A 94 9.29 18.45 3.40
N ILE A 95 9.61 17.23 2.95
CA ILE A 95 10.51 16.31 3.66
C ILE A 95 11.95 16.76 3.45
N CYS A 96 12.68 16.90 4.56
CA CYS A 96 14.08 17.30 4.58
C CYS A 96 15.01 16.11 4.87
N LYS A 97 16.28 16.25 4.47
CA LYS A 97 17.31 15.29 4.85
C LYS A 97 17.48 15.30 6.37
N GLY A 98 17.54 14.11 6.99
CA GLY A 98 17.63 13.99 8.45
C GLY A 98 16.29 13.81 9.16
N ASP A 99 15.15 13.96 8.47
CA ASP A 99 13.85 13.82 9.10
C ASP A 99 13.56 12.38 9.57
N THR A 100 12.78 12.27 10.64
CA THR A 100 12.12 11.02 11.05
C THR A 100 10.71 10.98 10.47
N PHE A 101 10.44 9.98 9.63
CA PHE A 101 9.15 9.74 9.00
C PHE A 101 8.49 8.47 9.57
N ILE A 102 7.23 8.55 9.97
CA ILE A 102 6.43 7.40 10.40
C ILE A 102 5.36 7.11 9.35
N ASP A 103 5.34 5.88 8.84
CA ASP A 103 4.35 5.38 7.86
C ASP A 103 3.45 4.34 8.53
N ILE A 104 2.20 4.69 8.83
CA ILE A 104 1.24 3.79 9.47
C ILE A 104 0.27 3.27 8.40
N GLY A 105 0.22 1.94 8.26
CA GLY A 105 -0.43 1.27 7.13
C GLY A 105 0.46 1.31 5.89
N ALA A 106 1.68 0.78 6.03
CA ALA A 106 2.73 0.95 5.03
C ALA A 106 2.53 0.09 3.75
N ASN A 107 1.62 -0.88 3.77
CA ASN A 107 1.27 -1.76 2.66
C ASN A 107 2.52 -2.40 2.04
N ASN A 108 2.69 -2.32 0.72
CA ASN A 108 3.82 -2.83 -0.05
C ASN A 108 5.10 -1.98 0.08
N GLY A 109 5.05 -0.90 0.88
CA GLY A 109 6.18 0.00 1.14
C GLY A 109 6.35 1.15 0.15
N GLU A 110 5.40 1.43 -0.75
CA GLU A 110 5.52 2.52 -1.73
C GLU A 110 5.91 3.86 -1.08
N VAL A 111 5.16 4.27 -0.06
CA VAL A 111 5.38 5.54 0.65
C VAL A 111 6.66 5.48 1.47
N SER A 112 6.87 4.40 2.22
CA SER A 112 8.09 4.18 3.01
C SER A 112 9.38 4.27 2.18
N LEU A 113 9.43 3.65 1.01
CA LEU A 113 10.60 3.68 0.12
C LEU A 113 10.85 5.08 -0.45
N LYS A 114 9.78 5.80 -0.82
CA LYS A 114 9.88 7.20 -1.26
C LYS A 114 10.36 8.10 -0.13
N ALA A 115 9.77 7.98 1.06
CA ALA A 115 10.19 8.71 2.24
C ALA A 115 11.67 8.44 2.58
N ALA A 116 12.12 7.18 2.51
CA ALA A 116 13.51 6.80 2.79
C ALA A 116 14.50 7.50 1.86
N ARG A 117 14.15 7.61 0.57
CA ARG A 117 14.92 8.39 -0.40
C ARG A 117 14.94 9.87 -0.03
N GLU A 118 13.80 10.45 0.33
CA GLU A 118 13.69 11.88 0.65
C GLU A 118 14.43 12.25 1.95
N VAL A 119 14.24 11.50 3.04
CA VAL A 119 14.94 11.75 4.32
C VAL A 119 16.45 11.47 4.24
N GLY A 120 16.87 10.62 3.29
CA GLY A 120 18.27 10.25 3.07
C GLY A 120 18.92 9.51 4.25
N ASN A 121 20.21 9.20 4.12
CA ASN A 121 20.94 8.34 5.06
C ASN A 121 21.09 8.91 6.48
N SER A 122 20.87 10.22 6.65
CA SER A 122 20.90 10.87 7.98
C SER A 122 19.53 10.89 8.66
N GLY A 123 18.45 10.60 7.93
CA GLY A 123 17.11 10.47 8.48
C GLY A 123 16.69 9.02 8.63
N ARG A 124 15.43 8.79 8.99
CA ARG A 124 14.91 7.42 9.16
C ARG A 124 13.41 7.31 8.88
N VAL A 125 13.00 6.12 8.47
CA VAL A 125 11.60 5.74 8.26
C VAL A 125 11.24 4.59 9.18
N ILE A 126 10.15 4.74 9.94
CA ILE A 126 9.56 3.68 10.75
C ILE A 126 8.19 3.35 10.14
N ALA A 127 8.07 2.15 9.58
CA ALA A 127 6.91 1.72 8.82
C ALA A 127 6.13 0.65 9.58
N PHE A 128 4.85 0.87 9.87
CA PHE A 128 3.97 -0.08 10.53
C PHE A 128 3.05 -0.74 9.50
N GLU A 129 3.13 -2.07 9.40
CA GLU A 129 2.26 -2.87 8.54
C GLU A 129 1.94 -4.21 9.22
N PRO A 130 0.67 -4.47 9.56
CA PRO A 130 0.29 -5.71 10.23
C PRO A 130 -0.04 -6.88 9.30
N ASN A 131 -0.35 -6.64 8.02
CA ASN A 131 -0.81 -7.69 7.12
C ASN A 131 0.37 -8.55 6.63
N PRO A 132 0.39 -9.87 6.91
CA PRO A 132 1.48 -10.75 6.49
C PRO A 132 1.75 -10.75 4.98
N LYS A 133 0.71 -10.60 4.13
CA LYS A 133 0.89 -10.53 2.68
C LYS A 133 1.65 -9.26 2.27
N ASN A 134 1.32 -8.13 2.91
CA ASN A 134 1.96 -6.85 2.65
C ASN A 134 3.39 -6.81 3.20
N ILE A 135 3.63 -7.36 4.40
CA ILE A 135 4.97 -7.51 4.99
C ILE A 135 5.93 -8.23 4.03
N ILE A 136 5.48 -9.33 3.41
CA ILE A 136 6.29 -10.08 2.43
C ILE A 136 6.63 -9.18 1.22
N ARG A 137 5.64 -8.46 0.68
CA ARG A 137 5.83 -7.55 -0.46
C ARG A 137 6.74 -6.38 -0.10
N PHE A 138 6.56 -5.78 1.07
CA PHE A 138 7.38 -4.71 1.62
C PHE A 138 8.85 -5.13 1.70
N ASN A 139 9.13 -6.27 2.34
CA ASN A 139 10.50 -6.76 2.50
C ASN A 139 11.17 -7.06 1.15
N LYS A 140 10.43 -7.61 0.17
CA LYS A 140 10.95 -7.79 -1.19
C LYS A 140 11.30 -6.45 -1.83
N ASN A 141 10.42 -5.46 -1.76
CA ASN A 141 10.67 -4.15 -2.32
C ASN A 141 11.86 -3.46 -1.63
N VAL A 142 11.99 -3.53 -0.30
CA VAL A 142 13.17 -3.03 0.41
C VAL A 142 14.44 -3.74 -0.05
N ALA A 143 14.44 -5.07 -0.16
CA ALA A 143 15.61 -5.84 -0.58
C ALA A 143 16.07 -5.55 -2.02
N MET A 144 15.17 -5.08 -2.89
CA MET A 144 15.50 -4.64 -4.25
C MET A 144 16.19 -3.27 -4.29
N ASN A 145 16.23 -2.56 -3.16
CA ASN A 145 16.80 -1.22 -3.05
C ASN A 145 17.92 -1.20 -1.99
N SER A 146 18.78 -0.17 -2.03
CA SER A 146 19.92 -0.05 -1.10
C SER A 146 19.61 0.88 0.08
N PHE A 147 18.38 0.86 0.60
CA PHE A 147 18.00 1.67 1.77
C PHE A 147 18.50 1.04 3.07
N ASN A 148 19.17 1.83 3.90
CA ASN A 148 19.65 1.44 5.23
C ASN A 148 18.91 2.17 6.37
N ASN A 149 17.94 3.00 6.02
CA ASN A 149 17.25 3.93 6.90
C ASN A 149 15.74 3.62 7.03
N ILE A 150 15.32 2.38 6.71
CA ILE A 150 13.93 1.92 6.85
C ILE A 150 13.88 0.82 7.90
N THR A 151 12.94 0.92 8.83
CA THR A 151 12.60 -0.14 9.77
C THR A 151 11.13 -0.53 9.57
N LEU A 152 10.89 -1.80 9.25
CA LEU A 152 9.55 -2.36 9.20
C LEU A 152 9.16 -2.89 10.59
N VAL A 153 7.97 -2.51 11.04
CA VAL A 153 7.34 -2.93 12.28
C VAL A 153 6.09 -3.73 11.91
N GLU A 154 6.13 -5.03 12.18
CA GLU A 154 5.07 -5.98 11.84
C GLU A 154 3.89 -5.91 12.85
N LEU A 155 3.44 -4.70 13.16
CA LEU A 155 2.38 -4.39 14.10
C LEU A 155 1.40 -3.40 13.47
N GLY A 156 0.13 -3.51 13.84
CA GLY A 156 -0.84 -2.45 13.64
C GLY A 156 -0.68 -1.38 14.71
N VAL A 157 -1.15 -0.18 14.43
CA VAL A 157 -1.20 0.92 15.40
C VAL A 157 -2.66 1.20 15.74
N GLY A 158 -2.95 1.34 17.03
CA GLY A 158 -4.27 1.60 17.55
C GLY A 158 -4.25 2.38 18.85
N ASN A 159 -5.38 2.39 19.54
CA ASN A 159 -5.54 3.10 20.82
C ASN A 159 -5.18 2.26 22.05
N GLU A 160 -4.89 0.98 21.86
CA GLU A 160 -4.51 0.03 22.89
C GLU A 160 -3.74 -1.14 22.28
N GLU A 161 -2.95 -1.83 23.10
CA GLU A 161 -2.28 -3.07 22.69
C GLU A 161 -3.27 -4.24 22.64
N GLY A 162 -3.07 -5.16 21.69
CA GLY A 162 -3.89 -6.35 21.63
C GLY A 162 -3.78 -7.12 20.33
N LYS A 163 -4.72 -8.05 20.15
CA LYS A 163 -4.89 -8.82 18.91
C LYS A 163 -6.18 -8.43 18.23
N PHE A 164 -6.09 -8.13 16.94
CA PHE A 164 -7.23 -7.70 16.11
C PHE A 164 -7.37 -8.64 14.91
N GLN A 165 -8.56 -8.68 14.32
CA GLN A 165 -8.80 -9.42 13.08
C GLN A 165 -8.82 -8.47 11.90
N LEU A 166 -8.00 -8.78 10.89
CA LEU A 166 -7.93 -8.07 9.62
C LEU A 166 -8.52 -8.95 8.52
N ASN A 167 -9.31 -8.36 7.62
CA ASN A 167 -9.84 -9.08 6.46
C ASN A 167 -8.85 -9.02 5.28
N ASN A 168 -8.50 -10.17 4.72
CA ASN A 168 -7.57 -10.36 3.61
C ASN A 168 -8.24 -10.48 2.22
N ASP A 169 -9.57 -10.54 2.14
CA ASP A 169 -10.29 -10.92 0.89
C ASP A 169 -10.70 -9.76 0.00
N THR A 170 -10.45 -8.52 0.42
CA THR A 170 -10.80 -7.34 -0.39
C THR A 170 -9.59 -6.45 -0.60
N PRO A 171 -9.16 -6.23 -1.86
CA PRO A 171 -8.16 -5.22 -2.22
C PRO A 171 -8.54 -3.79 -1.82
N GLU A 172 -9.82 -3.55 -1.47
CA GLU A 172 -10.42 -2.24 -1.26
C GLU A 172 -11.14 -2.08 0.10
N ASN A 173 -11.08 -3.07 1.01
CA ASN A 173 -11.67 -2.90 2.34
C ASN A 173 -10.77 -3.51 3.42
N LEU A 174 -9.89 -2.70 3.99
CA LEU A 174 -9.25 -3.00 5.29
C LEU A 174 -10.10 -2.43 6.43
N GLY A 175 -11.42 -2.64 6.36
CA GLY A 175 -12.26 -2.45 7.53
C GLY A 175 -11.74 -3.37 8.63
N MET A 176 -11.05 -2.79 9.62
CA MET A 176 -10.73 -3.42 10.90
C MET A 176 -12.05 -3.85 11.52
N GLY A 177 -12.49 -5.06 11.18
CA GLY A 177 -13.70 -5.64 11.70
C GLY A 177 -13.48 -5.91 13.17
N TRP A 178 -14.12 -5.10 14.01
CA TRP A 178 -14.57 -5.60 15.32
C TRP A 178 -15.49 -6.77 15.02
N ILE A 179 -14.92 -7.98 15.00
CA ILE A 179 -15.73 -9.18 15.05
C ILE A 179 -16.05 -9.35 16.54
N ASP A 180 -17.13 -8.70 16.95
CA ASP A 180 -18.04 -9.35 17.89
C ASP A 180 -18.30 -10.76 17.31
N ASN A 181 -18.16 -11.79 18.13
CA ASN A 181 -18.12 -13.23 17.76
C ASN A 181 -19.38 -13.75 17.03
N SER A 182 -20.24 -12.87 16.52
CA SER A 182 -21.60 -13.12 16.03
C SER A 182 -21.77 -13.01 14.51
N SER A 183 -20.76 -12.63 13.72
CA SER A 183 -20.93 -12.43 12.26
C SER A 183 -19.76 -12.86 11.36
N ALA A 184 -19.11 -13.99 11.68
CA ALA A 184 -18.15 -14.63 10.78
C ALA A 184 -18.89 -15.29 9.59
N GLN A 185 -19.14 -14.53 8.51
CA GLN A 185 -19.73 -15.11 7.29
C GLN A 185 -18.70 -15.69 6.31
N ASN A 186 -17.39 -15.48 6.50
CA ASN A 186 -16.32 -16.25 5.85
C ASN A 186 -15.04 -16.21 6.72
N SER A 187 -14.73 -17.29 7.43
CA SER A 187 -13.58 -17.37 8.36
C SER A 187 -12.22 -17.43 7.68
N ASP A 188 -12.16 -17.87 6.42
CA ASP A 188 -10.90 -18.22 5.74
C ASP A 188 -10.06 -17.01 5.31
N SER A 189 -10.63 -15.81 5.42
CA SER A 189 -10.00 -14.56 5.02
C SER A 189 -9.61 -13.65 6.17
N LEU A 190 -9.86 -14.07 7.41
CA LEU A 190 -9.50 -13.30 8.58
C LEU A 190 -8.10 -13.69 9.05
N VAL A 191 -7.24 -12.70 9.26
CA VAL A 191 -5.92 -12.88 9.86
C VAL A 191 -5.85 -12.14 11.17
N THR A 192 -5.36 -12.83 12.20
CA THR A 192 -5.07 -12.21 13.49
C THR A 192 -3.76 -11.44 13.41
N ILE A 193 -3.79 -10.17 13.77
CA ILE A 193 -2.65 -9.27 13.80
C ILE A 193 -2.41 -8.77 15.23
N ASN A 194 -1.18 -8.42 15.55
CA ASN A 194 -0.86 -7.74 16.80
C ASN A 194 -0.93 -6.22 16.58
N VAL A 195 -1.43 -5.49 17.58
CA VAL A 195 -1.58 -4.03 17.57
C VAL A 195 -0.89 -3.47 18.81
N THR A 196 -0.26 -2.31 18.65
CA THR A 196 0.32 -1.50 19.74
C THR A 196 -0.18 -0.06 19.65
N THR A 197 0.18 0.80 20.62
CA THR A 197 0.00 2.24 20.50
C THR A 197 1.26 2.89 19.94
N LEU A 198 1.12 4.04 19.27
CA LEU A 198 2.28 4.74 18.75
C LEU A 198 3.12 5.30 19.89
N ASP A 199 2.47 5.86 20.91
CA ASP A 199 3.13 6.39 22.10
C ASP A 199 4.00 5.32 22.80
N ASP A 200 3.46 4.11 22.99
CA ASP A 200 4.19 3.04 23.69
C ASP A 200 5.36 2.50 22.85
N TYR A 201 5.16 2.33 21.53
CA TYR A 201 6.24 1.88 20.65
C TYR A 201 7.40 2.88 20.61
N LEU A 202 7.09 4.18 20.51
CA LEU A 202 8.12 5.22 20.41
C LEU A 202 8.80 5.53 21.76
N MET A 203 8.16 5.25 22.90
CA MET A 203 8.74 5.49 24.23
C MET A 203 10.07 4.77 24.44
N GLY A 204 10.25 3.60 23.81
CA GLY A 204 11.49 2.83 23.87
C GLY A 204 12.57 3.25 22.87
N MET A 205 12.31 4.24 22.02
CA MET A 205 13.21 4.67 20.97
C MET A 205 13.90 5.99 21.32
N GLU A 206 15.21 6.05 21.12
CA GLU A 206 15.94 7.32 21.11
C GLU A 206 15.63 8.06 19.79
N LEU A 207 14.65 8.96 19.84
CA LEU A 207 14.26 9.83 18.74
C LEU A 207 14.41 11.29 19.15
N ASP A 208 15.16 12.07 18.35
CA ASP A 208 15.30 13.51 18.56
C ASP A 208 13.99 14.26 18.26
N SER A 209 13.30 13.85 17.20
CA SER A 209 11.97 14.36 16.81
C SER A 209 11.28 13.40 15.84
N VAL A 210 9.95 13.53 15.74
CA VAL A 210 9.14 12.98 14.65
C VAL A 210 8.70 14.15 13.76
N ASN A 211 9.09 14.14 12.49
CA ASN A 211 8.85 15.25 11.57
C ASN A 211 7.58 15.03 10.75
N PHE A 212 7.26 13.77 10.41
CA PHE A 212 6.11 13.41 9.61
C PHE A 212 5.48 12.11 10.12
N ILE A 213 4.14 12.08 10.13
CA ILE A 213 3.36 10.86 10.35
C ILE A 213 2.33 10.78 9.22
N LYS A 214 2.40 9.72 8.42
CA LYS A 214 1.35 9.34 7.48
C LYS A 214 0.51 8.24 8.11
N ILE A 215 -0.80 8.40 8.05
CA ILE A 215 -1.78 7.44 8.58
C ILE A 215 -2.74 7.09 7.45
N ASP A 216 -2.73 5.83 7.04
CA ASP A 216 -3.61 5.29 6.02
C ASP A 216 -3.96 3.85 6.38
N VAL A 217 -5.00 3.70 7.21
CA VAL A 217 -5.39 2.43 7.83
C VAL A 217 -6.86 2.11 7.56
N GLU A 218 -7.41 2.70 6.49
CA GLU A 218 -8.72 2.42 5.91
C GLU A 218 -9.87 2.38 6.94
N GLY A 219 -9.99 3.45 7.74
CA GLY A 219 -11.09 3.65 8.68
C GLY A 219 -10.74 3.46 10.16
N PHE A 220 -9.46 3.18 10.48
CA PHE A 220 -8.97 3.06 11.86
C PHE A 220 -8.13 4.28 12.32
N GLU A 221 -8.17 5.39 11.57
CA GLU A 221 -7.31 6.56 11.78
C GLU A 221 -7.55 7.20 13.15
N ILE A 222 -8.81 7.26 13.59
CA ILE A 222 -9.17 7.81 14.90
C ILE A 222 -8.56 6.99 16.05
N ASN A 223 -8.46 5.68 15.88
CA ASN A 223 -7.86 4.80 16.89
C ASN A 223 -6.34 4.97 16.93
N VAL A 224 -5.69 5.09 15.77
CA VAL A 224 -4.27 5.46 15.68
C VAL A 224 -4.01 6.78 16.41
N LEU A 225 -4.79 7.83 16.12
CA LEU A 225 -4.64 9.15 16.76
C LEU A 225 -4.86 9.09 18.28
N LYS A 226 -5.77 8.23 18.76
CA LYS A 226 -5.98 8.04 20.21
C LYS A 226 -4.81 7.36 20.92
N GLY A 227 -3.99 6.60 20.20
CA GLY A 227 -2.75 5.98 20.72
C GLY A 227 -1.48 6.76 20.39
N ALA A 228 -1.60 7.99 19.88
CA ALA A 228 -0.50 8.86 19.46
C ALA A 228 -0.61 10.25 20.12
N LYS A 229 -0.86 10.29 21.44
CA LYS A 229 -1.20 11.53 22.16
C LYS A 229 0.02 12.26 22.72
N LYS A 230 1.18 11.60 22.81
CA LYS A 230 2.38 12.12 23.47
C LYS A 230 3.49 12.51 22.49
N ILE A 231 3.18 12.51 21.20
CA ILE A 231 4.10 12.79 20.09
C ILE A 231 3.96 14.24 19.65
#